data_AF-A0A069ILZ2-F1
#
_entry.id   AF-A0A069ILZ2-F1
#
_cell.length_a   1.000
_cell.length_b   1.000
_cell.length_c   1.000
_cell.angle_alpha   90.00
_cell.angle_beta   90.00
_cell.angle_gamma   90.00
#
_symmetry.space_group_name_H-M   'P 1'
#
loop_
_entity.id
_entity.type
_entity.pdbx_description
1 polymer ?
#
loop_
_entity_poly.entity_id
_entity_poly.type
_entity_poly.pdbx_seq_one_letter_code
_entity_poly.pdbx_strand_id
1 'polypeptide(L)'
;MFSLVLAFSGALAFQTPPDVSTLPPEQAAQVSKVFAGMTRMFETLGTCESQFPPGVADQIRASMAAETDPAKKAATAFLLDAYDKGKASPRAATISSDECTAEMQAITAEMQALQTEIEAAAPKD
;
A
#
# COMPACT_ATOMS: atom_id res chain seq x y z
N MET A 1 -18.63 6.99 -5.07
CA MET A 1 -17.85 6.27 -4.02
C MET A 1 -18.02 4.75 -4.04
N PHE A 2 -19.17 4.18 -4.44
CA PHE A 2 -19.40 2.72 -4.34
C PHE A 2 -18.84 1.88 -5.52
N SER A 3 -18.73 2.46 -6.72
CA SER A 3 -18.42 1.68 -7.93
C SER A 3 -16.93 1.32 -8.10
N LEU A 4 -15.99 2.15 -7.63
CA LEU A 4 -14.58 1.77 -7.62
C LEU A 4 -14.31 0.66 -6.60
N VAL A 5 -14.84 0.76 -5.38
CA VAL A 5 -14.63 -0.28 -4.35
C VAL A 5 -15.15 -1.65 -4.81
N LEU A 6 -16.25 -1.69 -5.58
CA LEU A 6 -16.81 -2.92 -6.12
C LEU A 6 -15.95 -3.56 -7.24
N ALA A 7 -15.32 -2.77 -8.11
CA ALA A 7 -14.36 -3.29 -9.08
C ALA A 7 -13.04 -3.74 -8.43
N PHE A 8 -12.63 -3.06 -7.34
CA PHE A 8 -11.48 -3.46 -6.54
C PHE A 8 -11.75 -4.76 -5.75
N SER A 9 -12.98 -4.98 -5.28
CA SER A 9 -13.35 -6.17 -4.50
C SER A 9 -13.39 -7.46 -5.32
N GLY A 10 -13.67 -7.38 -6.62
CA GLY A 10 -13.68 -8.55 -7.51
C GLY A 10 -12.29 -9.03 -7.92
N ALA A 11 -11.34 -8.11 -8.15
CA ALA A 11 -9.99 -8.44 -8.60
C ALA A 11 -8.98 -8.65 -7.46
N LEU A 12 -9.21 -8.06 -6.28
CA LEU A 12 -8.39 -8.31 -5.08
C LEU A 12 -8.70 -9.65 -4.41
N ALA A 13 -9.80 -10.33 -4.79
CA ALA A 13 -10.31 -11.47 -4.07
C ALA A 13 -9.39 -12.70 -4.06
N PHE A 14 -8.41 -12.83 -4.98
CA PHE A 14 -7.64 -14.08 -5.07
C PHE A 14 -6.16 -14.01 -5.44
N GLN A 15 -5.61 -12.88 -5.90
CA GLN A 15 -4.20 -12.83 -6.32
C GLN A 15 -3.53 -11.52 -5.89
N THR A 16 -2.44 -11.65 -5.15
CA THR A 16 -1.44 -10.59 -4.91
C THR A 16 -0.15 -11.01 -5.60
N PRO A 17 0.40 -10.24 -6.56
CA PRO A 17 -0.14 -8.96 -7.07
C PRO A 17 -1.49 -9.13 -7.80
N PRO A 18 -2.31 -8.05 -7.89
CA PRO A 18 -3.66 -8.09 -8.46
C PRO A 18 -3.65 -8.57 -9.90
N ASP A 19 -4.56 -9.48 -10.26
CA ASP A 19 -4.76 -9.87 -11.64
C ASP A 19 -5.49 -8.75 -12.39
N VAL A 20 -4.74 -8.03 -13.22
CA VAL A 20 -5.23 -6.93 -14.05
C VAL A 20 -5.57 -7.36 -15.47
N SER A 21 -5.40 -8.65 -15.80
CA SER A 21 -5.54 -9.19 -17.16
C SER A 21 -6.95 -9.02 -17.74
N THR A 22 -7.95 -8.89 -16.86
CA THR A 22 -9.37 -8.76 -17.23
C THR A 22 -9.87 -7.32 -17.18
N LEU A 23 -9.03 -6.35 -16.80
CA LEU A 23 -9.43 -4.95 -16.67
C LEU A 23 -9.19 -4.16 -17.96
N PRO A 24 -10.00 -3.13 -18.25
CA PRO A 24 -9.66 -2.15 -19.28
C PRO A 24 -8.26 -1.57 -19.05
N PRO A 25 -7.48 -1.24 -20.10
CA PRO A 25 -6.08 -0.82 -19.97
C PRO A 25 -5.86 0.33 -18.99
N GLU A 26 -6.77 1.31 -18.97
CA GLU A 26 -6.71 2.44 -18.05
C GLU A 26 -6.94 2.02 -16.59
N GLN A 27 -7.88 1.10 -16.33
CA GLN A 27 -8.13 0.58 -14.99
C GLN A 27 -7.01 -0.36 -14.52
N ALA A 28 -6.47 -1.19 -15.42
CA ALA A 28 -5.32 -2.03 -15.15
C ALA A 28 -4.09 -1.20 -14.73
N ALA A 29 -3.84 -0.09 -15.42
CA ALA A 29 -2.77 0.84 -15.08
C ALA A 29 -3.00 1.52 -13.72
N GLN A 30 -4.22 1.94 -13.42
CA GLN A 30 -4.56 2.55 -12.12
C GLN A 30 -4.41 1.56 -10.96
N VAL A 31 -4.93 0.34 -11.08
CA VAL A 31 -4.80 -0.71 -10.06
C VAL A 31 -3.33 -1.05 -9.82
N SER A 32 -2.54 -1.16 -10.89
CA SER A 32 -1.10 -1.41 -10.79
C SER A 32 -0.36 -0.28 -10.06
N LYS A 33 -0.70 0.98 -10.35
CA LYS A 33 -0.11 2.14 -9.67
C LYS A 33 -0.48 2.19 -8.19
N VAL A 34 -1.75 1.94 -7.83
CA VAL A 34 -2.20 1.91 -6.42
C VAL A 34 -1.47 0.80 -5.66
N PHE A 35 -1.42 -0.39 -6.24
CA PHE A 35 -0.76 -1.53 -5.61
C PHE A 35 0.74 -1.29 -5.43
N ALA A 36 1.42 -0.74 -6.44
CA ALA A 36 2.83 -0.36 -6.34
C ALA A 36 3.06 0.72 -5.27
N GLY A 37 2.20 1.75 -5.23
CA GLY A 37 2.26 2.82 -4.24
C GLY A 37 2.09 2.30 -2.81
N MET A 38 1.10 1.42 -2.59
CA MET A 38 0.90 0.78 -1.29
C MET A 38 2.06 -0.13 -0.89
N THR A 39 2.60 -0.92 -1.83
CA THR A 39 3.77 -1.79 -1.57
C THR A 39 4.95 -0.95 -1.11
N ARG A 40 5.27 0.13 -1.85
CA ARG A 40 6.35 1.06 -1.52
C ARG A 40 6.14 1.72 -0.16
N MET A 41 4.91 2.13 0.14
CA MET A 41 4.57 2.69 1.46
C MET A 41 4.91 1.71 2.59
N PHE A 42 4.50 0.45 2.47
CA PHE A 42 4.79 -0.55 3.49
C PHE A 42 6.28 -0.91 3.58
N GLU A 43 6.99 -1.00 2.46
CA GLU A 43 8.46 -1.16 2.45
C GLU A 43 9.16 0.01 3.16
N THR A 44 8.74 1.25 2.92
CA THR A 44 9.29 2.42 3.63
C THR A 44 8.92 2.41 5.10
N LEU A 45 7.68 2.05 5.47
CA LEU A 45 7.27 1.90 6.87
C LEU A 45 8.14 0.87 7.60
N GLY A 46 8.45 -0.25 6.96
CA GLY A 46 9.36 -1.26 7.52
C GLY A 46 10.78 -0.75 7.66
N THR A 47 11.29 -0.06 6.64
CA THR A 47 12.62 0.58 6.65
C THR A 47 12.73 1.60 7.79
N CYS A 48 11.67 2.36 8.03
CA CYS A 48 11.54 3.37 9.07
C CYS A 48 11.21 2.84 10.46
N GLU A 49 10.96 1.53 10.65
CA GLU A 49 10.42 0.98 11.91
C GLU A 49 11.22 1.44 13.14
N SER A 50 12.55 1.50 13.02
CA SER A 50 13.47 1.91 14.10
C SER A 50 13.30 3.37 14.55
N GLN A 51 12.72 4.23 13.72
CA GLN A 51 12.46 5.63 14.00
C GLN A 51 11.08 5.86 14.63
N PHE A 52 10.20 4.85 14.60
CA PHE A 52 8.86 4.99 15.13
C PHE A 52 8.85 5.00 16.66
N PRO A 53 7.88 5.68 17.29
CA PRO A 53 7.63 5.53 18.70
C PRO A 53 7.40 4.05 19.08
N PRO A 54 7.83 3.63 20.28
CA PRO A 54 7.59 2.27 20.76
C PRO A 54 6.11 1.88 20.65
N GLY A 55 5.84 0.68 20.15
CA GLY A 55 4.50 0.11 20.02
C GLY A 55 3.73 0.50 18.75
N VAL A 56 4.22 1.43 17.93
CA VAL A 56 3.57 1.74 16.62
C VAL A 56 3.68 0.56 15.66
N ALA A 57 4.87 -0.07 15.58
CA ALA A 57 5.08 -1.25 14.75
C ALA A 57 4.16 -2.42 15.15
N ASP A 58 4.00 -2.63 16.46
CA ASP A 58 3.11 -3.66 16.99
C ASP A 58 1.63 -3.35 16.70
N GLN A 59 1.23 -2.08 16.75
CA GLN A 59 -0.11 -1.66 16.34
C GLN A 59 -0.37 -1.90 14.85
N ILE A 60 0.61 -1.62 13.97
CA ILE A 60 0.50 -1.90 12.54
C ILE A 60 0.29 -3.42 12.32
N ARG A 61 1.15 -4.25 12.92
CA ARG A 61 1.02 -5.71 12.82
C ARG A 61 -0.29 -6.22 13.38
N ALA A 62 -0.73 -5.72 14.55
CA ALA A 62 -1.98 -6.10 15.17
C ALA A 62 -3.20 -5.69 14.33
N SER A 63 -3.18 -4.49 13.75
CA SER A 63 -4.23 -4.02 12.84
C SER A 63 -4.35 -4.90 11.61
N MET A 64 -3.23 -5.28 10.99
CA MET A 64 -3.23 -6.19 9.83
C MET A 64 -3.64 -7.62 10.21
N ALA A 65 -3.26 -8.10 11.38
CA ALA A 65 -3.65 -9.42 11.89
C ALA A 65 -5.14 -9.50 12.28
N ALA A 66 -5.76 -8.36 12.60
CA ALA A 66 -7.18 -8.27 12.91
C ALA A 66 -8.08 -8.31 11.66
N GLU A 67 -7.52 -8.30 10.45
CA GLU A 67 -8.30 -8.44 9.22
C GLU A 67 -8.97 -9.82 9.16
N THR A 68 -10.30 -9.82 9.05
CA THR A 68 -11.13 -11.03 9.04
C THR A 68 -11.73 -11.31 7.69
N ASP A 69 -11.77 -10.31 6.79
CA ASP A 69 -12.24 -10.45 5.42
C ASP A 69 -11.26 -11.31 4.61
N PRO A 70 -11.68 -12.49 4.12
CA PRO A 70 -10.83 -13.37 3.32
C PRO A 70 -10.25 -12.70 2.08
N ALA A 71 -10.99 -11.78 1.45
CA ALA A 71 -10.54 -11.07 0.25
C ALA A 71 -9.41 -10.08 0.57
N LYS A 72 -9.39 -9.53 1.79
CA LYS A 72 -8.36 -8.58 2.22
C LYS A 72 -7.17 -9.26 2.89
N LYS A 73 -7.35 -10.45 3.46
CA LYS A 73 -6.27 -11.22 4.11
C LYS A 73 -5.05 -11.44 3.23
N ALA A 74 -5.24 -11.74 1.95
CA ALA A 74 -4.13 -11.91 1.02
C ALA A 74 -3.38 -10.58 0.79
N ALA A 75 -4.14 -9.48 0.61
CA ALA A 75 -3.57 -8.14 0.48
C ALA A 75 -2.82 -7.70 1.75
N THR A 76 -3.37 -7.92 2.94
CA THR A 76 -2.70 -7.58 4.20
C THR A 76 -1.45 -8.42 4.42
N ALA A 77 -1.47 -9.72 4.08
CA ALA A 77 -0.29 -10.58 4.16
C ALA A 77 0.81 -10.11 3.20
N PHE A 78 0.45 -9.73 1.98
CA PHE A 78 1.40 -9.17 1.01
C PHE A 78 2.02 -7.85 1.49
N LEU A 79 1.21 -6.95 2.06
CA LEU A 79 1.72 -5.68 2.59
C LEU A 79 2.59 -5.88 3.83
N LEU A 80 2.32 -6.89 4.66
CA LEU A 80 3.19 -7.30 5.76
C LEU A 80 4.54 -7.84 5.25
N ASP A 81 4.54 -8.64 4.17
CA ASP A 81 5.79 -9.10 3.55
C ASP A 81 6.63 -7.93 3.02
N ALA A 82 5.98 -6.95 2.37
CA ALA A 82 6.62 -5.71 1.94
C ALA A 82 7.22 -4.93 3.13
N TYR A 83 6.49 -4.85 4.24
CA TYR A 83 6.98 -4.25 5.47
C TYR A 83 8.22 -4.97 6.02
N ASP A 84 8.15 -6.29 6.17
CA ASP A 84 9.27 -7.08 6.69
C ASP A 84 10.49 -7.03 5.76
N LYS A 85 10.28 -6.96 4.44
CA LYS A 85 11.33 -6.71 3.45
C LYS A 85 11.99 -5.35 3.64
N GLY A 86 11.21 -4.30 3.86
CA GLY A 86 11.70 -2.97 4.19
C GLY A 86 12.56 -2.96 5.45
N LYS A 87 12.07 -3.60 6.52
CA LYS A 87 12.76 -3.76 7.79
C LYS A 87 14.07 -4.54 7.66
N ALA A 88 14.11 -5.57 6.83
CA ALA A 88 15.31 -6.37 6.57
C ALA A 88 16.31 -5.66 5.63
N SER A 89 15.95 -4.51 5.06
CA SER A 89 16.83 -3.80 4.12
C SER A 89 18.07 -3.24 4.83
N PRO A 90 19.24 -3.17 4.15
CA PRO A 90 20.41 -2.47 4.69
C PRO A 90 20.13 -1.00 5.03
N ARG A 91 19.15 -0.39 4.35
CA ARG A 91 18.74 0.99 4.57
C ARG A 91 18.09 1.18 5.93
N ALA A 92 17.35 0.19 6.44
CA ALA A 92 16.69 0.26 7.75
C ALA A 92 17.67 0.47 8.92
N ALA A 93 18.92 0.02 8.75
CA ALA A 93 19.98 0.19 9.75
C ALA A 93 20.66 1.57 9.71
N THR A 94 20.47 2.34 8.64
CA THR A 94 21.22 3.58 8.36
C THR A 94 20.35 4.81 8.14
N ILE A 95 19.03 4.63 7.96
CA ILE A 95 18.10 5.73 7.75
C ILE A 95 17.99 6.58 9.03
N SER A 96 18.04 7.89 8.86
CA SER A 96 17.80 8.86 9.93
C SER A 96 16.31 9.20 10.08
N SER A 97 15.94 9.79 11.21
CA SER A 97 14.58 10.31 11.44
C SER A 97 14.16 11.35 10.39
N ASP A 98 15.08 12.21 9.97
CA ASP A 98 14.80 13.26 8.98
C ASP A 98 14.55 12.66 7.59
N GLU A 99 15.38 11.68 7.19
CA GLU A 99 15.19 10.95 5.93
C GLU A 99 13.89 10.16 5.95
N CYS A 100 13.58 9.48 7.05
CA CYS A 100 12.32 8.76 7.20
C CYS A 100 11.11 9.71 7.08
N THR A 101 11.17 10.89 7.71
CA THR A 101 10.11 11.90 7.61
C THR A 101 9.95 12.39 6.17
N ALA A 102 11.06 12.66 5.48
CA ALA A 102 11.04 13.09 4.08
C ALA A 102 10.47 12.00 3.15
N GLU A 103 10.86 10.74 3.33
CA GLU A 103 10.34 9.62 2.54
C GLU A 103 8.84 9.39 2.79
N MET A 104 8.40 9.46 4.04
CA MET A 104 6.97 9.37 4.39
C MET A 104 6.14 10.51 3.79
N GLN A 105 6.68 11.74 3.78
CA GLN A 105 6.04 12.89 3.14
C GLN A 105 5.98 12.72 1.62
N ALA A 106 7.06 12.25 0.99
CA ALA A 106 7.11 12.00 -0.44
C ALA A 106 6.07 10.94 -0.85
N ILE A 107 5.98 9.82 -0.12
CA ILE A 107 4.99 8.77 -0.38
C ILE A 107 3.57 9.28 -0.16
N THR A 108 3.34 10.08 0.88
CA THR A 108 2.03 10.71 1.12
C THR A 108 1.63 11.61 -0.05
N ALA A 109 2.56 12.40 -0.59
CA ALA A 109 2.31 13.24 -1.76
C ALA A 109 2.08 12.41 -3.03
N GLU A 110 2.86 11.34 -3.25
CA GLU A 110 2.65 10.39 -4.35
C GLU A 110 1.25 9.76 -4.29
N MET A 111 0.80 9.35 -3.09
CA MET A 111 -0.52 8.76 -2.88
C MET A 111 -1.67 9.77 -3.07
N GLN A 112 -1.49 11.02 -2.64
CA GLN A 112 -2.46 12.09 -2.88
C GLN A 112 -2.57 12.45 -4.36
N ALA A 113 -1.42 12.51 -5.06
CA ALA A 113 -1.40 12.72 -6.51
C ALA A 113 -2.10 11.57 -7.23
N LEU A 114 -1.84 10.33 -6.81
CA LEU A 114 -2.49 9.15 -7.34
C LEU A 114 -4.01 9.17 -7.10
N GLN A 115 -4.46 9.54 -5.90
CA GLN A 115 -5.87 9.71 -5.60
C GLN A 115 -6.51 10.75 -6.52
N THR A 116 -5.83 11.89 -6.74
CA THR A 116 -6.31 12.95 -7.64
C THR A 116 -6.38 12.48 -9.09
N GLU A 117 -5.40 11.71 -9.58
CA GLU A 117 -5.42 11.10 -10.92
C GLU A 117 -6.61 10.15 -11.09
N ILE A 118 -6.89 9.32 -10.08
CA ILE A 118 -7.99 8.35 -10.09
C ILE A 118 -9.34 9.08 -10.06
N GLU A 119 -9.48 10.13 -9.23
CA GLU A 119 -10.70 10.94 -9.17
C GLU A 119 -10.94 11.71 -10.47
N ALA A 120 -9.87 12.21 -11.12
CA ALA A 120 -9.97 12.88 -12.42
C ALA A 120 -10.29 11.92 -13.57
N ALA A 121 -9.85 10.66 -13.47
CA ALA A 121 -10.12 9.61 -14.44
C ALA A 121 -11.44 8.86 -14.18
N ALA A 122 -12.10 9.10 -13.04
CA ALA A 122 -13.44 8.60 -12.80
C ALA A 122 -14.41 9.30 -13.76
N PRO A 123 -15.27 8.56 -14.49
CA PRO A 123 -16.24 9.18 -15.38
C PRO A 123 -17.11 10.14 -14.56
N LYS A 124 -17.20 11.40 -15.00
CA LYS A 124 -18.24 12.32 -14.53
C LYS A 124 -19.56 11.71 -14.99
N ASP A 125 -20.36 11.25 -14.03
CA ASP A 125 -21.77 10.92 -14.25
C ASP A 125 -22.52 12.10 -14.89
#